data_AF-A0A2T4XJ98-F1
#
_entry.id   AF-A0A2T4XJ98-F1
#
_cell.length_a   1.000
_cell.length_b   1.000
_cell.length_c   1.000
_cell.angle_alpha   90.00
_cell.angle_beta   90.00
_cell.angle_gamma   90.00
#
_symmetry.space_group_name_H-M   'P 1'
#
loop_
_entity.id
_entity.type
_entity.pdbx_description
1 polymer ?
#
loop_
_entity_poly.entity_id
_entity_poly.type
_entity_poly.pdbx_seq_one_letter_code
_entity_poly.pdbx_strand_id
1 'polypeptide(L)'
;MSTPKIIYTLTDEAPMLATYSLLPIVQAFAKRAGVHVETRDISLAGRILAHFPERLTEAQRIGDHLAELGELAKTPEANIIKLPNISASVPQLKGAIRELQSQGYDVPDFPDEPKTDADKEVRARYSKVLGSAVNPVLREGNSDRRAPKAVKNYAKKHPHSMGPWSSDSKSHVASMDHGDFFGSEKSVTMNAATVASIVFVDSNGEQTVLKKGIALQQGEIIDTAVMNMAALEEFVADEIEDARARGLLFSLHMKATMMKISDPIIFGAVVDVFFEELMEKYAGLFHELGVNTKNGFGDLLTKIQGHPQQKEIEADIRSVYASRPDLAMVNSDKGITNLHVPSDVIIDASMPSMIRSSGMMWNAAGELQEAKAVIPDRSYSGVYQATIDFCKVNGAFDPTTMGSIPNVGLMAQKAEEYGSHDKTFQMDHAGVVQVVDDSGAVLMEQPVEKGDIFRMCQVKDAPVRDWVKLAVNRARQSDTPAVFWLDENRAHDAELIQKVHRYLADHDTTRLDLRILSPVDATVFSLERAKDGKDTISVTGNVLRDYLTDLFPILEVGTSAKMLSIVPLMNGGGLFETGAGGSA
;
A
#
# COMPACT_ATOMS: atom_id res chain seq x y z
N MET A 1 35.04 -20.83 -10.04
CA MET A 1 33.68 -20.61 -9.53
C MET A 1 33.78 -19.58 -8.43
N SER A 2 33.03 -18.48 -8.51
CA SER A 2 32.94 -17.50 -7.42
C SER A 2 32.34 -18.18 -6.18
N THR A 3 32.85 -17.86 -5.00
CA THR A 3 32.30 -18.41 -3.76
C THR A 3 30.88 -17.87 -3.57
N PRO A 4 29.86 -18.73 -3.32
CA PRO A 4 28.49 -18.27 -3.10
C PRO A 4 28.40 -17.27 -1.94
N LYS A 5 27.66 -16.18 -2.15
CA LYS A 5 27.47 -15.10 -1.18
C LYS A 5 26.00 -14.94 -0.85
N ILE A 6 25.71 -14.63 0.41
CA ILE A 6 24.43 -14.12 0.88
C ILE A 6 24.66 -12.68 1.34
N ILE A 7 23.82 -11.76 0.90
CA ILE A 7 23.81 -10.40 1.42
C ILE A 7 22.75 -10.30 2.51
N TYR A 8 23.16 -9.86 3.70
CA TYR A 8 22.30 -9.66 4.85
C TYR A 8 22.16 -8.15 5.09
N THR A 9 20.95 -7.61 4.97
CA THR A 9 20.74 -6.16 5.12
C THR A 9 20.85 -5.72 6.57
N LEU A 10 21.63 -4.66 6.83
CA LEU A 10 21.55 -3.91 8.09
C LEU A 10 20.48 -2.83 7.92
N THR A 11 19.55 -2.77 8.87
CA THR A 11 18.37 -1.90 8.79
C THR A 11 18.26 -1.03 10.04
N ASP A 12 17.06 -0.93 10.62
CA ASP A 12 16.72 0.05 11.64
C ASP A 12 16.12 -0.65 12.87
N GLU A 13 16.10 0.06 14.01
CA GLU A 13 15.31 -0.27 15.22
C GLU A 13 15.43 -1.76 15.67
N ALA A 14 14.31 -2.48 15.82
CA ALA A 14 14.31 -3.81 16.41
C ALA A 14 15.01 -4.88 15.52
N PRO A 15 14.79 -4.93 14.18
CA PRO A 15 15.56 -5.80 13.30
C PRO A 15 17.07 -5.56 13.35
N MET A 16 17.52 -4.31 13.51
CA MET A 16 18.94 -4.00 13.65
C MET A 16 19.49 -4.60 14.95
N LEU A 17 18.81 -4.41 16.08
CA LEU A 17 19.18 -5.02 17.36
C LEU A 17 19.22 -6.56 17.29
N ALA A 18 18.23 -7.17 16.67
CA ALA A 18 18.19 -8.62 16.47
C ALA A 18 19.37 -9.11 15.59
N THR A 19 19.75 -8.32 14.59
CA THR A 19 20.87 -8.62 13.69
C THR A 19 22.20 -8.68 14.43
N TYR A 20 22.45 -7.80 15.40
CA TYR A 20 23.66 -7.86 16.24
C TYR A 20 23.82 -9.20 16.97
N SER A 21 22.71 -9.86 17.31
CA SER A 21 22.71 -11.19 17.97
C SER A 21 22.78 -12.34 16.96
N LEU A 22 21.92 -12.31 15.93
CA LEU A 22 21.70 -13.44 15.03
C LEU A 22 22.75 -13.55 13.93
N LEU A 23 23.25 -12.43 13.39
CA LEU A 23 24.16 -12.44 12.24
C LEU A 23 25.47 -13.20 12.50
N PRO A 24 26.15 -13.06 13.66
CA PRO A 24 27.34 -13.86 13.96
C PRO A 24 27.08 -15.38 13.96
N ILE A 25 25.89 -15.79 14.42
CA ILE A 25 25.47 -17.19 14.39
C ILE A 25 25.28 -17.66 12.95
N VAL A 26 24.54 -16.90 12.13
CA VAL A 26 24.32 -17.22 10.71
C VAL A 26 25.64 -17.32 9.95
N GLN A 27 26.55 -16.37 10.15
CA GLN A 27 27.89 -16.38 9.55
C GLN A 27 28.70 -17.63 9.93
N ALA A 28 28.68 -18.02 11.21
CA ALA A 28 29.42 -19.18 11.70
C ALA A 28 28.91 -20.49 11.07
N PHE A 29 27.60 -20.64 10.92
CA PHE A 29 26.99 -21.82 10.30
C PHE A 29 27.18 -21.84 8.77
N ALA A 30 26.94 -20.72 8.09
CA ALA A 30 27.08 -20.61 6.63
C ALA A 30 28.51 -20.89 6.15
N LYS A 31 29.53 -20.44 6.92
CA LYS A 31 30.94 -20.69 6.63
C LYS A 31 31.27 -22.18 6.53
N ARG A 32 30.58 -23.06 7.28
CA ARG A 32 30.79 -24.52 7.21
C ARG A 32 30.34 -25.12 5.88
N ALA A 33 29.42 -24.47 5.18
CA ALA A 33 28.97 -24.84 3.85
C ALA A 33 29.74 -24.12 2.73
N GLY A 34 30.78 -23.34 3.06
CA GLY A 34 31.51 -22.54 2.07
C GLY A 34 30.73 -21.33 1.54
N VAL A 35 29.71 -20.87 2.27
CA VAL A 35 28.89 -19.69 1.92
C VAL A 35 29.35 -18.49 2.75
N HIS A 36 29.66 -17.38 2.10
CA HIS A 36 29.98 -16.12 2.77
C HIS A 36 28.73 -15.28 3.00
N VAL A 37 28.62 -14.65 4.17
CA VAL A 37 27.53 -13.72 4.47
C VAL A 37 28.12 -12.32 4.65
N GLU A 38 27.85 -11.45 3.70
CA GLU A 38 28.27 -10.06 3.69
C GLU A 38 27.10 -9.14 4.09
N THR A 39 27.39 -7.95 4.59
CA THR A 39 26.37 -6.99 4.99
C THR A 39 26.27 -5.82 4.01
N ARG A 40 25.08 -5.25 3.90
CA ARG A 40 24.84 -3.98 3.22
C ARG A 40 23.93 -3.12 4.08
N ASP A 41 24.39 -1.90 4.38
CA ASP A 41 23.67 -0.96 5.23
C ASP A 41 22.66 -0.14 4.42
N ILE A 42 21.38 -0.40 4.69
CA ILE A 42 20.24 0.30 4.09
C ILE A 42 19.39 1.00 5.16
N SER A 43 19.96 1.20 6.36
CA SER A 43 19.33 1.99 7.43
C SER A 43 18.99 3.40 6.94
N LEU A 44 18.05 4.07 7.62
CA LEU A 44 17.73 5.47 7.35
C LEU A 44 18.98 6.35 7.45
N ALA A 45 19.77 6.17 8.51
CA ALA A 45 21.02 6.91 8.70
C ALA A 45 22.01 6.65 7.55
N GLY A 46 22.24 5.38 7.18
CA GLY A 46 23.14 5.02 6.08
C GLY A 46 22.70 5.62 4.74
N ARG A 47 21.41 5.56 4.43
CA ARG A 47 20.88 6.15 3.19
C ARG A 47 20.97 7.68 3.16
N ILE A 48 20.81 8.36 4.30
CA ILE A 48 21.06 9.81 4.39
C ILE A 48 22.53 10.10 4.04
N LEU A 49 23.47 9.43 4.71
CA LEU A 49 24.91 9.67 4.53
C LEU A 49 25.37 9.39 3.09
N ALA A 50 24.87 8.33 2.47
CA ALA A 50 25.20 7.96 1.08
C ALA A 50 24.81 9.05 0.05
N HIS A 51 23.83 9.91 0.36
CA HIS A 51 23.39 10.99 -0.52
C HIS A 51 24.09 12.33 -0.29
N PHE A 52 24.97 12.47 0.71
CA PHE A 52 25.74 13.70 0.96
C PHE A 52 27.25 13.44 1.15
N PRO A 53 27.92 12.61 0.32
CA PRO A 53 29.32 12.26 0.53
C PRO A 53 30.27 13.46 0.49
N GLU A 54 29.92 14.51 -0.23
CA GLU A 54 30.69 15.76 -0.32
C GLU A 54 30.71 16.57 0.98
N ARG A 55 29.74 16.33 1.86
CA ARG A 55 29.63 16.95 3.19
C ARG A 55 30.33 16.16 4.28
N LEU A 56 30.88 14.99 3.94
CA LEU A 56 31.48 14.07 4.90
C LEU A 56 33.00 14.04 4.76
N THR A 57 33.68 13.87 5.90
CA THR A 57 35.10 13.53 5.91
C THR A 57 35.32 12.15 5.29
N GLU A 58 36.55 11.86 4.83
CA GLU A 58 36.87 10.56 4.20
C GLU A 58 36.53 9.36 5.11
N ALA A 59 36.73 9.48 6.42
CA ALA A 59 36.42 8.43 7.39
C ALA A 59 34.90 8.28 7.68
N GLN A 60 34.11 9.31 7.42
CA GLN A 60 32.64 9.29 7.61
C GLN A 60 31.90 8.81 6.35
N ARG A 61 32.55 8.82 5.19
CA ARG A 61 31.92 8.40 3.93
C ARG A 61 31.63 6.90 3.96
N ILE A 62 30.43 6.58 3.51
CA ILE A 62 29.98 5.21 3.26
C ILE A 62 29.52 5.08 1.80
N GLY A 63 29.51 3.86 1.27
CA GLY A 63 28.99 3.60 -0.07
C GLY A 63 27.46 3.66 -0.13
N ASP A 64 26.93 3.93 -1.33
CA ASP A 64 25.50 3.77 -1.62
C ASP A 64 25.16 2.29 -1.80
N HIS A 65 24.99 1.60 -0.69
CA HIS A 65 24.66 0.17 -0.68
C HIS A 65 23.26 -0.13 -1.25
N LEU A 66 22.33 0.84 -1.24
CA LEU A 66 21.02 0.61 -1.83
C LEU A 66 21.12 0.58 -3.35
N ALA A 67 21.88 1.50 -3.96
CA ALA A 67 22.17 1.46 -5.39
C ALA A 67 22.92 0.18 -5.77
N GLU A 68 23.94 -0.23 -4.98
CA GLU A 68 24.66 -1.48 -5.21
C GLU A 68 23.74 -2.71 -5.18
N LEU A 69 22.85 -2.80 -4.18
CA LEU A 69 21.88 -3.89 -4.08
C LEU A 69 20.88 -3.88 -5.23
N GLY A 70 20.50 -2.71 -5.74
CA GLY A 70 19.63 -2.58 -6.91
C GLY A 70 20.27 -3.14 -8.18
N GLU A 71 21.57 -2.91 -8.38
CA GLU A 71 22.30 -3.55 -9.48
C GLU A 71 22.49 -5.05 -9.25
N LEU A 72 22.80 -5.48 -8.02
CA LEU A 72 22.89 -6.89 -7.68
C LEU A 72 21.59 -7.62 -7.96
N ALA A 73 20.43 -7.05 -7.60
CA ALA A 73 19.11 -7.66 -7.80
C ALA A 73 18.78 -7.98 -9.27
N LYS A 74 19.51 -7.37 -10.22
CA LYS A 74 19.40 -7.63 -11.66
C LYS A 74 20.35 -8.74 -12.14
N THR A 75 21.08 -9.39 -11.25
CA THR A 75 22.05 -10.45 -11.58
C THR A 75 21.56 -11.82 -11.11
N PRO A 76 21.95 -12.92 -11.80
CA PRO A 76 21.62 -14.28 -11.36
C PRO A 76 22.29 -14.69 -10.04
N GLU A 77 23.39 -14.04 -9.67
CA GLU A 77 24.12 -14.32 -8.43
C GLU A 77 23.47 -13.73 -7.17
N ALA A 78 22.41 -12.91 -7.32
CA ALA A 78 21.77 -12.26 -6.20
C ALA A 78 21.17 -13.26 -5.20
N ASN A 79 21.55 -13.12 -3.93
CA ASN A 79 20.94 -13.84 -2.82
C ASN A 79 20.88 -12.89 -1.62
N ILE A 80 19.74 -12.24 -1.45
CA ILE A 80 19.58 -11.11 -0.52
C ILE A 80 18.57 -11.48 0.56
N ILE A 81 18.99 -11.46 1.82
CA ILE A 81 18.09 -11.51 2.99
C ILE A 81 17.80 -10.06 3.40
N LYS A 82 16.54 -9.67 3.21
CA LYS A 82 16.04 -8.31 3.48
C LYS A 82 15.21 -8.29 4.75
N LEU A 83 15.69 -7.57 5.76
CA LEU A 83 14.99 -7.35 7.01
C LEU A 83 14.07 -6.13 6.91
N PRO A 84 13.03 -5.99 7.75
CA PRO A 84 12.23 -4.77 7.80
C PRO A 84 13.09 -3.53 8.06
N ASN A 85 12.72 -2.41 7.46
CA ASN A 85 13.42 -1.12 7.54
C ASN A 85 12.41 0.03 7.61
N ILE A 86 12.86 1.20 8.07
CA ILE A 86 12.04 2.41 8.13
C ILE A 86 11.72 2.89 6.71
N SER A 87 10.43 3.05 6.41
CA SER A 87 9.93 3.91 5.33
C SER A 87 9.67 5.30 5.91
N ALA A 88 10.66 6.20 5.80
CA ALA A 88 10.74 7.36 6.68
C ALA A 88 9.64 8.40 6.41
N SER A 89 8.91 8.77 7.47
CA SER A 89 8.13 10.01 7.51
C SER A 89 9.04 11.24 7.64
N VAL A 90 8.51 12.44 7.37
CA VAL A 90 9.26 13.70 7.55
C VAL A 90 9.77 13.87 8.99
N PRO A 91 8.96 13.62 10.06
CA PRO A 91 9.46 13.66 11.43
C PRO A 91 10.62 12.69 11.71
N GLN A 92 10.53 11.45 11.23
CA GLN A 92 11.61 10.46 11.39
C GLN A 92 12.89 10.88 10.66
N LEU A 93 12.76 11.40 9.43
CA LEU A 93 13.89 11.95 8.68
C LEU A 93 14.58 13.08 9.47
N LYS A 94 13.82 14.07 9.93
CA LYS A 94 14.36 15.18 10.74
C LYS A 94 14.99 14.71 12.04
N GLY A 95 14.42 13.69 12.68
CA GLY A 95 15.00 13.03 13.85
C GLY A 95 16.38 12.45 13.55
N ALA A 96 16.49 11.64 12.49
CA ALA A 96 17.75 11.04 12.06
C ALA A 96 18.79 12.08 11.63
N ILE A 97 18.39 13.16 10.94
CA ILE A 97 19.29 14.27 10.58
C ILE A 97 19.88 14.91 11.83
N ARG A 98 19.05 15.26 12.82
CA ARG A 98 19.52 15.87 14.08
C ARG A 98 20.46 14.94 14.84
N GLU A 99 20.14 13.64 14.88
CA GLU A 99 21.01 12.65 15.52
C GLU A 99 22.38 12.58 14.83
N LEU A 100 22.41 12.48 13.49
CA LEU A 100 23.65 12.49 12.70
C LEU A 100 24.46 13.77 12.91
N GLN A 101 23.81 14.93 12.88
CA GLN A 101 24.48 16.22 13.15
C GLN A 101 25.09 16.26 14.54
N SER A 102 24.39 15.75 15.57
CA SER A 102 24.92 15.66 16.94
C SER A 102 26.17 14.76 17.06
N GLN A 103 26.33 13.81 16.14
CA GLN A 103 27.47 12.91 16.04
C GLN A 103 28.61 13.46 15.14
N GLY A 104 28.46 14.68 14.62
CA GLY A 104 29.49 15.38 13.84
C GLY A 104 29.44 15.16 12.33
N TYR A 105 28.32 14.67 11.79
CA TYR A 105 28.09 14.60 10.33
C TYR A 105 27.48 15.92 9.83
N ASP A 106 28.13 16.61 8.89
CA ASP A 106 27.69 17.91 8.35
C ASP A 106 26.60 17.79 7.26
N VAL A 107 25.60 16.93 7.50
CA VAL A 107 24.44 16.77 6.62
C VAL A 107 23.47 17.96 6.77
N PRO A 108 22.91 18.50 5.66
CA PRO A 108 22.05 19.68 5.70
C PRO A 108 20.68 19.35 6.33
N ASP A 109 20.03 20.36 6.90
CA ASP A 109 18.65 20.24 7.37
C ASP A 109 17.67 19.94 6.23
N PHE A 110 16.54 19.33 6.55
CA PHE A 110 15.45 19.13 5.60
C PHE A 110 14.62 20.41 5.43
N PRO A 111 14.57 21.03 4.23
CA PRO A 111 13.83 22.28 4.02
C PRO A 111 12.34 22.00 3.79
N ASP A 112 11.49 22.41 4.74
CA ASP A 112 10.04 22.25 4.66
C ASP A 112 9.39 23.03 3.53
N GLU A 113 9.91 24.23 3.27
CA GLU A 113 9.51 25.10 2.16
C GLU A 113 10.78 25.53 1.42
N PRO A 114 11.13 24.85 0.31
CA PRO A 114 12.35 25.17 -0.40
C PRO A 114 12.20 26.54 -1.09
N LYS A 115 13.00 27.53 -0.67
CA LYS A 115 12.96 28.90 -1.20
C LYS A 115 14.07 29.17 -2.20
N THR A 116 15.17 28.44 -2.09
CA THR A 116 16.34 28.56 -2.97
C THR A 116 16.54 27.31 -3.81
N ASP A 117 17.34 27.40 -4.87
CA ASP A 117 17.67 26.23 -5.68
C ASP A 117 18.53 25.22 -4.91
N ALA A 118 19.32 25.67 -3.94
CA ALA A 118 20.01 24.80 -2.99
C ALA A 118 19.02 24.01 -2.12
N ASP A 119 17.97 24.67 -1.60
CA ASP A 119 16.93 23.98 -0.82
C ASP A 119 16.19 22.94 -1.67
N LYS A 120 15.87 23.28 -2.92
CA LYS A 120 15.22 22.35 -3.86
C LYS A 120 16.10 21.12 -4.11
N GLU A 121 17.40 21.33 -4.27
CA GLU A 121 18.38 20.26 -4.51
C GLU A 121 18.53 19.34 -3.29
N VAL A 122 18.68 19.90 -2.09
CA VAL A 122 18.71 19.15 -0.82
C VAL A 122 17.41 18.38 -0.62
N ARG A 123 16.25 19.02 -0.83
CA ARG A 123 14.95 18.36 -0.72
C ARG A 123 14.82 17.22 -1.74
N ALA A 124 15.28 17.41 -2.97
CA ALA A 124 15.23 16.38 -4.00
C ALA A 124 16.08 15.15 -3.63
N ARG A 125 17.25 15.34 -3.00
CA ARG A 125 18.06 14.23 -2.47
C ARG A 125 17.35 13.52 -1.32
N TYR A 126 16.83 14.24 -0.33
CA TYR A 126 16.07 13.63 0.76
C TYR A 126 14.78 12.95 0.29
N SER A 127 14.17 13.40 -0.81
CA SER A 127 13.01 12.74 -1.41
C SER A 127 13.31 11.33 -1.91
N LYS A 128 14.59 10.99 -2.17
CA LYS A 128 15.03 9.63 -2.49
C LYS A 128 15.17 8.73 -1.26
N VAL A 129 15.20 9.32 -0.06
CA VAL A 129 15.32 8.63 1.24
C VAL A 129 13.95 8.47 1.93
N LEU A 130 13.06 9.43 1.71
CA LEU A 130 11.70 9.47 2.27
C LEU A 130 10.80 8.35 1.76
N GLY A 131 9.88 7.91 2.62
CA GLY A 131 8.90 6.88 2.30
C GLY A 131 9.52 5.53 1.96
N SER A 132 8.83 4.74 1.12
CA SER A 132 9.28 3.41 0.71
C SER A 132 10.39 3.48 -0.35
N ALA A 133 11.59 3.88 0.06
CA ALA A 133 12.73 4.04 -0.85
C ALA A 133 13.42 2.72 -1.21
N VAL A 134 13.39 1.73 -0.31
CA VAL A 134 14.17 0.47 -0.45
C VAL A 134 13.45 -0.56 -1.33
N ASN A 135 12.19 -0.86 -1.02
CA ASN A 135 11.44 -1.92 -1.70
C ASN A 135 11.40 -1.76 -3.23
N PRO A 136 11.19 -0.55 -3.79
CA PRO A 136 11.14 -0.38 -5.24
C PRO A 136 12.47 -0.59 -5.96
N VAL A 137 13.58 -0.64 -5.23
CA VAL A 137 14.93 -0.92 -5.77
C VAL A 137 15.23 -2.42 -5.73
N LEU A 138 14.78 -3.13 -4.69
CA LEU A 138 15.11 -4.54 -4.48
C LEU A 138 14.10 -5.50 -5.14
N ARG A 139 12.84 -5.09 -5.31
CA ARG A 139 11.77 -5.93 -5.87
C ARG A 139 11.80 -5.99 -7.40
N GLU A 140 12.90 -6.53 -7.94
CA GLU A 140 13.07 -6.84 -9.37
C GLU A 140 12.51 -8.24 -9.72
N GLY A 141 11.39 -8.59 -9.10
CA GLY A 141 10.73 -9.90 -9.21
C GLY A 141 9.33 -9.88 -8.58
N ASN A 142 8.52 -10.89 -8.91
CA ASN A 142 7.16 -11.02 -8.38
C ASN A 142 7.15 -11.71 -7.01
N SER A 143 6.02 -11.61 -6.30
CA SER A 143 5.89 -12.09 -4.91
C SER A 143 5.41 -13.54 -4.88
N ASP A 144 6.10 -14.43 -4.14
CA ASP A 144 5.56 -15.69 -3.59
C ASP A 144 5.48 -15.55 -2.06
N ARG A 145 4.29 -15.26 -1.55
CA ARG A 145 4.06 -15.03 -0.12
C ARG A 145 3.07 -16.03 0.46
N ARG A 146 3.47 -16.71 1.54
CA ARG A 146 2.70 -17.83 2.11
C ARG A 146 3.10 -18.17 3.54
N ALA A 147 2.15 -18.70 4.31
CA ALA A 147 2.43 -19.17 5.65
C ALA A 147 3.36 -20.41 5.59
N PRO A 148 4.46 -20.45 6.35
CA PRO A 148 5.26 -21.67 6.47
C PRO A 148 4.41 -22.80 7.07
N LYS A 149 4.56 -24.03 6.57
CA LYS A 149 3.87 -25.22 7.10
C LYS A 149 4.09 -25.40 8.61
N ALA A 150 5.29 -25.08 9.11
CA ALA A 150 5.60 -25.12 10.53
C ALA A 150 4.75 -24.13 11.35
N VAL A 151 4.57 -22.90 10.85
CA VAL A 151 3.73 -21.87 11.50
C VAL A 151 2.26 -22.26 11.43
N LYS A 152 1.77 -22.76 10.28
CA LYS A 152 0.39 -23.25 10.16
C LYS A 152 0.11 -24.40 11.12
N ASN A 153 1.00 -25.39 11.20
CA ASN A 153 0.88 -26.50 12.15
C ASN A 153 0.92 -26.04 13.62
N TYR A 154 1.66 -24.97 13.91
CA TYR A 154 1.68 -24.36 15.23
C TYR A 154 0.33 -23.70 15.55
N ALA A 155 -0.22 -22.88 14.64
CA ALA A 155 -1.53 -22.26 14.81
C ALA A 155 -2.64 -23.30 15.00
N LYS A 156 -2.55 -24.45 14.31
CA LYS A 156 -3.51 -25.55 14.51
C LYS A 156 -3.47 -26.15 15.92
N LYS A 157 -2.30 -26.20 16.55
CA LYS A 157 -2.12 -26.73 17.92
C LYS A 157 -2.34 -25.68 19.00
N HIS A 158 -2.14 -24.42 18.65
CA HIS A 158 -2.21 -23.27 19.53
C HIS A 158 -3.03 -22.15 18.85
N PRO A 159 -4.34 -22.36 18.67
CA PRO A 159 -5.18 -21.42 17.93
C PRO A 159 -5.23 -20.07 18.65
N HIS A 160 -5.09 -19.00 17.88
CA HIS A 160 -5.31 -17.63 18.34
C HIS A 160 -6.82 -17.35 18.51
N SER A 161 -7.13 -16.25 19.20
CA SER A 161 -8.51 -15.80 19.35
C SER A 161 -9.11 -15.36 18.01
N MET A 162 -10.33 -15.80 17.76
CA MET A 162 -11.21 -15.36 16.68
C MET A 162 -12.54 -14.91 17.30
N GLY A 163 -12.94 -13.67 17.07
CA GLY A 163 -14.19 -13.14 17.59
C GLY A 163 -15.40 -13.84 16.94
N PRO A 164 -16.45 -14.18 17.70
CA PRO A 164 -17.63 -14.84 17.14
C PRO A 164 -18.37 -13.90 16.18
N TRP A 165 -18.91 -14.44 15.10
CA TRP A 165 -19.72 -13.68 14.15
C TRP A 165 -21.21 -13.96 14.35
N SER A 166 -22.02 -12.91 14.33
CA SER A 166 -23.48 -12.99 14.33
C SER A 166 -24.01 -12.82 12.91
N SER A 167 -25.03 -13.60 12.55
CA SER A 167 -25.76 -13.41 11.28
C SER A 167 -26.51 -12.09 11.23
N ASP A 168 -26.87 -11.53 12.39
CA ASP A 168 -27.55 -10.25 12.52
C ASP A 168 -26.59 -9.06 12.50
N SER A 169 -25.30 -9.30 12.27
CA SER A 169 -24.31 -8.23 12.32
C SER A 169 -24.58 -7.16 11.26
N LYS A 170 -24.57 -5.90 11.69
CA LYS A 170 -24.77 -4.74 10.82
C LYS A 170 -23.50 -4.21 10.20
N SER A 171 -22.33 -4.71 10.62
CA SER A 171 -21.04 -4.31 10.08
C SER A 171 -20.94 -4.61 8.59
N HIS A 172 -20.41 -3.67 7.81
CA HIS A 172 -20.31 -3.78 6.35
C HIS A 172 -19.27 -2.80 5.83
N VAL A 173 -18.81 -3.04 4.62
CA VAL A 173 -18.04 -2.09 3.82
C VAL A 173 -19.00 -1.15 3.10
N ALA A 174 -18.63 0.13 3.03
CA ALA A 174 -19.29 1.12 2.19
C ALA A 174 -18.29 1.64 1.15
N SER A 175 -18.71 1.71 -0.12
CA SER A 175 -17.93 2.20 -1.25
C SER A 175 -18.82 3.00 -2.19
N MET A 176 -18.21 3.88 -2.97
CA MET A 176 -18.90 4.66 -3.99
C MET A 176 -19.54 3.73 -5.03
N ASP A 177 -20.61 4.17 -5.69
CA ASP A 177 -21.30 3.44 -6.77
C ASP A 177 -21.02 4.05 -8.16
N HIS A 178 -20.43 5.24 -8.21
CA HIS A 178 -19.95 5.92 -9.42
C HIS A 178 -18.87 6.95 -9.06
N GLY A 179 -18.19 7.51 -10.06
CA GLY A 179 -17.22 8.60 -9.85
C GLY A 179 -15.89 8.19 -9.22
N ASP A 180 -15.66 6.91 -8.94
CA ASP A 180 -14.40 6.40 -8.38
C ASP A 180 -13.39 5.98 -9.47
N PHE A 181 -12.20 5.53 -9.05
CA PHE A 181 -11.18 5.09 -10.01
C PHE A 181 -11.65 3.85 -10.78
N PHE A 182 -12.34 2.93 -10.10
CA PHE A 182 -12.93 1.75 -10.74
C PHE A 182 -13.85 2.13 -11.91
N GLY A 183 -14.81 3.03 -11.68
CA GLY A 183 -15.85 3.35 -12.66
C GLY A 183 -15.36 4.21 -13.84
N SER A 184 -14.22 4.86 -13.71
CA SER A 184 -13.66 5.73 -14.76
C SER A 184 -12.50 5.09 -15.54
N GLU A 185 -12.00 3.93 -15.11
CA GLU A 185 -10.77 3.34 -15.63
C GLU A 185 -10.81 3.09 -17.15
N LYS A 186 -9.74 3.50 -17.84
CA LYS A 186 -9.45 3.16 -19.23
C LYS A 186 -8.05 2.56 -19.30
N SER A 187 -7.85 1.58 -20.18
CA SER A 187 -6.56 0.89 -20.32
C SER A 187 -6.26 0.52 -21.76
N VAL A 188 -4.97 0.39 -22.09
CA VAL A 188 -4.49 -0.04 -23.40
C VAL A 188 -3.15 -0.78 -23.28
N THR A 189 -2.98 -1.88 -24.02
CA THR A 189 -1.67 -2.48 -24.27
C THR A 189 -0.94 -1.76 -25.41
N MET A 190 0.29 -1.32 -25.15
CA MET A 190 1.13 -0.61 -26.11
C MET A 190 1.60 -1.52 -27.26
N ASN A 191 1.37 -1.09 -28.50
CA ASN A 191 1.79 -1.83 -29.70
C ASN A 191 3.30 -1.68 -30.02
N ALA A 192 3.91 -0.56 -29.61
CA ALA A 192 5.31 -0.25 -29.83
C ALA A 192 5.85 0.57 -28.64
N ALA A 193 7.18 0.59 -28.48
CA ALA A 193 7.82 1.46 -27.51
C ALA A 193 7.75 2.92 -27.97
N THR A 194 7.49 3.83 -27.03
CA THR A 194 7.41 5.28 -27.27
C THR A 194 7.74 6.03 -25.96
N VAL A 195 7.77 7.36 -26.02
CA VAL A 195 7.85 8.23 -24.86
C VAL A 195 6.58 9.06 -24.79
N ALA A 196 5.81 8.91 -23.72
CA ALA A 196 4.56 9.63 -23.51
C ALA A 196 4.71 10.85 -22.60
N SER A 197 3.74 11.75 -22.70
CA SER A 197 3.52 12.87 -21.78
C SER A 197 2.06 12.88 -21.30
N ILE A 198 1.84 13.35 -20.08
CA ILE A 198 0.51 13.62 -19.53
C ILE A 198 0.28 15.13 -19.66
N VAL A 199 -0.77 15.51 -20.37
CA VAL A 199 -1.12 16.89 -20.71
C VAL A 199 -2.54 17.17 -20.25
N PHE A 200 -2.73 18.26 -19.51
CA PHE A 200 -4.05 18.80 -19.20
C PHE A 200 -4.44 19.83 -20.28
N VAL A 201 -5.66 19.73 -20.77
CA VAL A 201 -6.28 20.65 -21.73
C VAL A 201 -7.46 21.32 -21.05
N ASP A 202 -7.40 22.64 -20.89
CA ASP A 202 -8.48 23.41 -20.26
C ASP A 202 -9.67 23.62 -21.21
N SER A 203 -10.73 24.28 -20.72
CA SER A 203 -11.93 24.58 -21.52
C SER A 203 -11.69 25.58 -22.67
N ASN A 204 -10.58 26.31 -22.67
CA ASN A 204 -10.17 27.21 -23.75
C ASN A 204 -9.24 26.53 -24.77
N GLY A 205 -8.84 25.28 -24.52
CA GLY A 205 -7.88 24.52 -25.31
C GLY A 205 -6.41 24.81 -24.98
N GLU A 206 -6.12 25.53 -23.89
CA GLU A 206 -4.76 25.74 -23.40
C GLU A 206 -4.20 24.46 -22.79
N GLN A 207 -2.96 24.13 -23.15
CA GLN A 207 -2.31 22.89 -22.73
C GLN A 207 -1.28 23.14 -21.63
N THR A 208 -1.39 22.39 -20.54
CA THR A 208 -0.40 22.34 -19.46
C THR A 208 0.18 20.94 -19.34
N VAL A 209 1.51 20.80 -19.48
CA VAL A 209 2.18 19.50 -19.32
C VAL A 209 2.28 19.16 -17.83
N LEU A 210 1.57 18.13 -17.39
CA LEU A 210 1.64 17.62 -16.02
C LEU A 210 2.89 16.75 -15.81
N LYS A 211 3.24 15.94 -16.82
CA LYS A 211 4.45 15.11 -16.81
C LYS A 211 4.95 14.84 -18.22
N LYS A 212 6.27 14.83 -18.40
CA LYS A 212 6.94 14.45 -19.65
C LYS A 212 7.89 13.28 -19.44
N GLY A 213 8.25 12.58 -20.52
CA GLY A 213 9.33 11.60 -20.51
C GLY A 213 8.95 10.25 -19.91
N ILE A 214 7.68 9.85 -20.03
CA ILE A 214 7.21 8.55 -19.56
C ILE A 214 7.61 7.51 -20.60
N ALA A 215 8.69 6.78 -20.35
CA ALA A 215 9.11 5.70 -21.24
C ALA A 215 8.10 4.54 -21.17
N LEU A 216 7.53 4.20 -22.33
CA LEU A 216 6.61 3.09 -22.51
C LEU A 216 7.25 2.01 -23.39
N GLN A 217 7.11 0.76 -22.99
CA GLN A 217 7.65 -0.39 -23.71
C GLN A 217 6.59 -1.03 -24.61
N GLN A 218 7.02 -1.72 -25.65
CA GLN A 218 6.13 -2.58 -26.41
C GLN A 218 5.53 -3.65 -25.48
N GLY A 219 4.21 -3.84 -25.56
CA GLY A 219 3.46 -4.78 -24.74
C GLY A 219 3.18 -4.32 -23.31
N GLU A 220 3.68 -3.16 -22.88
CA GLU A 220 3.32 -2.57 -21.59
C GLU A 220 1.82 -2.21 -21.57
N ILE A 221 1.13 -2.50 -20.47
CA ILE A 221 -0.22 -2.01 -20.23
C ILE A 221 -0.10 -0.67 -19.51
N ILE A 222 -0.87 0.30 -19.96
CA ILE A 222 -1.08 1.56 -19.27
C ILE A 222 -2.56 1.78 -19.03
N ASP A 223 -2.87 2.41 -17.91
CA ASP A 223 -4.24 2.71 -17.52
C ASP A 223 -4.33 4.11 -16.93
N THR A 224 -5.50 4.73 -17.06
CA THR A 224 -5.83 6.03 -16.46
C THR A 224 -7.17 5.95 -15.78
N ALA A 225 -7.30 6.63 -14.64
CA ALA A 225 -8.54 6.70 -13.88
C ALA A 225 -8.64 8.04 -13.15
N VAL A 226 -9.87 8.43 -12.81
CA VAL A 226 -10.20 9.67 -12.11
C VAL A 226 -11.10 9.36 -10.91
N MET A 227 -10.76 9.91 -9.75
CA MET A 227 -11.68 10.03 -8.62
C MET A 227 -12.32 11.41 -8.70
N ASN A 228 -13.64 11.46 -8.91
CA ASN A 228 -14.42 12.68 -8.88
C ASN A 228 -14.63 13.11 -7.43
N MET A 229 -14.13 14.30 -7.06
CA MET A 229 -14.15 14.73 -5.66
C MET A 229 -15.55 15.10 -5.18
N ALA A 230 -16.41 15.65 -6.05
CA ALA A 230 -17.78 15.99 -5.67
C ALA A 230 -18.59 14.73 -5.35
N ALA A 231 -18.50 13.69 -6.19
CA ALA A 231 -19.14 12.40 -5.94
C ALA A 231 -18.60 11.72 -4.67
N LEU A 232 -17.30 11.85 -4.39
CA LEU A 232 -16.70 11.36 -3.15
C LEU A 232 -17.27 12.08 -1.92
N GLU A 233 -17.36 13.41 -1.96
CA GLU A 233 -17.89 14.22 -0.86
C GLU A 233 -19.38 13.92 -0.60
N GLU A 234 -20.18 13.78 -1.65
CA GLU A 234 -21.58 13.36 -1.57
C GLU A 234 -21.72 11.97 -0.94
N PHE A 235 -20.97 10.99 -1.44
CA PHE A 235 -20.92 9.64 -0.87
C PHE A 235 -20.55 9.68 0.63
N VAL A 236 -19.51 10.43 1.01
CA VAL A 236 -19.10 10.51 2.42
C VAL A 236 -20.18 11.11 3.29
N ALA A 237 -20.85 12.18 2.84
CA ALA A 237 -21.95 12.79 3.58
C ALA A 237 -23.10 11.81 3.83
N ASP A 238 -23.49 11.06 2.80
CA ASP A 238 -24.54 10.03 2.90
C ASP A 238 -24.14 8.90 3.85
N GLU A 239 -22.89 8.43 3.78
CA GLU A 239 -22.42 7.34 4.63
C GLU A 239 -22.25 7.74 6.10
N ILE A 240 -21.95 9.02 6.38
CA ILE A 240 -21.95 9.60 7.73
C ILE A 240 -23.37 9.57 8.31
N GLU A 241 -24.37 10.01 7.54
CA GLU A 241 -25.76 10.00 8.00
C GLU A 241 -26.32 8.58 8.15
N ASP A 242 -26.00 7.65 7.25
CA ASP A 242 -26.41 6.23 7.40
C ASP A 242 -25.78 5.59 8.64
N ALA A 243 -24.47 5.82 8.89
CA ALA A 243 -23.81 5.32 10.08
C ALA A 243 -24.50 5.82 11.36
N ARG A 244 -24.87 7.11 11.39
CA ARG A 244 -25.59 7.72 12.52
C ARG A 244 -26.97 7.11 12.70
N ALA A 245 -27.76 7.02 11.63
CA ALA A 245 -29.11 6.49 11.65
C ALA A 245 -29.14 5.02 12.13
N ARG A 246 -28.09 4.25 11.83
CA ARG A 246 -27.99 2.83 12.20
C ARG A 246 -27.25 2.57 13.50
N GLY A 247 -26.65 3.59 14.12
CA GLY A 247 -25.86 3.48 15.35
C GLY A 247 -24.56 2.70 15.17
N LEU A 248 -23.93 2.84 14.00
CA LEU A 248 -22.66 2.18 13.67
C LEU A 248 -21.49 3.14 13.88
N LEU A 249 -20.33 2.60 14.25
CA LEU A 249 -19.10 3.37 14.16
C LEU A 249 -18.81 3.71 12.70
N PHE A 250 -18.48 4.96 12.42
CA PHE A 250 -17.91 5.36 11.15
C PHE A 250 -16.39 5.12 11.19
N SER A 251 -15.87 4.42 10.19
CA SER A 251 -14.45 4.12 10.05
C SER A 251 -13.99 4.26 8.61
N LEU A 252 -12.82 4.86 8.40
CA LEU A 252 -12.19 5.09 7.11
C LEU A 252 -10.91 4.25 7.00
N HIS A 253 -10.79 3.46 5.94
CA HIS A 253 -9.69 2.54 5.72
C HIS A 253 -8.94 2.88 4.44
N MET A 254 -7.73 3.42 4.57
CA MET A 254 -6.92 3.90 3.44
C MET A 254 -5.47 3.37 3.52
N LYS A 255 -4.64 3.67 2.53
CA LYS A 255 -3.21 3.30 2.49
C LYS A 255 -2.32 4.55 2.36
N ALA A 256 -2.58 5.58 3.17
CA ALA A 256 -2.01 6.93 3.04
C ALA A 256 -0.46 7.00 2.95
N THR A 257 0.26 6.14 3.68
CA THR A 257 1.74 6.11 3.64
C THR A 257 2.27 5.62 2.29
N MET A 258 1.58 4.66 1.67
CA MET A 258 1.98 4.06 0.41
C MET A 258 1.46 4.90 -0.75
N MET A 259 0.15 5.15 -0.79
CA MET A 259 -0.52 6.00 -1.77
C MET A 259 -0.40 7.48 -1.41
N LYS A 260 0.84 7.93 -1.26
CA LYS A 260 1.24 9.23 -0.67
C LYS A 260 0.68 10.49 -1.34
N ILE A 261 0.00 10.36 -2.49
CA ILE A 261 -0.64 11.48 -3.20
C ILE A 261 -2.16 11.36 -3.09
N SER A 262 -2.77 10.30 -3.63
CA SER A 262 -4.23 10.14 -3.68
C SER A 262 -4.87 10.05 -2.30
N ASP A 263 -4.36 9.18 -1.45
CA ASP A 263 -5.05 8.80 -0.21
C ASP A 263 -5.08 9.91 0.83
N PRO A 264 -4.00 10.72 1.02
CA PRO A 264 -4.10 11.93 1.85
C PRO A 264 -5.13 12.95 1.34
N ILE A 265 -5.35 13.06 0.03
CA ILE A 265 -6.38 13.95 -0.53
C ILE A 265 -7.77 13.43 -0.19
N ILE A 266 -8.02 12.13 -0.42
CA ILE A 266 -9.28 11.47 -0.08
C ILE A 266 -9.55 11.56 1.42
N PHE A 267 -8.54 11.31 2.25
CA PHE A 267 -8.64 11.42 3.70
C PHE A 267 -9.00 12.85 4.13
N GLY A 268 -8.35 13.86 3.54
CA GLY A 268 -8.67 15.26 3.79
C GLY A 268 -10.13 15.59 3.51
N ALA A 269 -10.66 15.16 2.36
CA ALA A 269 -12.07 15.35 2.02
C ALA A 269 -13.01 14.69 3.04
N VAL A 270 -12.69 13.48 3.51
CA VAL A 270 -13.50 12.83 4.56
C VAL A 270 -13.48 13.61 5.87
N VAL A 271 -12.34 14.16 6.27
CA VAL A 271 -12.22 15.04 7.44
C VAL A 271 -13.03 16.31 7.24
N ASP A 272 -12.92 16.95 6.07
CA ASP A 272 -13.62 18.19 5.75
C ASP A 272 -15.14 18.01 5.80
N VAL A 273 -15.67 16.93 5.24
CA VAL A 273 -17.11 16.60 5.26
C VAL A 273 -17.58 16.24 6.69
N PHE A 274 -16.83 15.44 7.43
CA PHE A 274 -17.22 15.07 8.80
C PHE A 274 -17.32 16.30 9.73
N PHE A 275 -16.43 17.26 9.55
CA PHE A 275 -16.35 18.49 10.34
C PHE A 275 -16.84 19.73 9.56
N GLU A 276 -17.72 19.58 8.57
CA GLU A 276 -18.10 20.67 7.64
C GLU A 276 -18.52 21.96 8.36
N GLU A 277 -19.42 21.86 9.35
CA GLU A 277 -19.93 23.02 10.11
C GLU A 277 -18.80 23.76 10.85
N LEU A 278 -17.80 23.01 11.34
CA LEU A 278 -16.64 23.56 12.03
C LEU A 278 -15.69 24.24 11.04
N MET A 279 -15.45 23.60 9.89
CA MET A 279 -14.57 24.12 8.84
C MET A 279 -15.13 25.41 8.24
N GLU A 280 -16.44 25.47 8.01
CA GLU A 280 -17.12 26.68 7.53
C GLU A 280 -17.06 27.81 8.55
N LYS A 281 -17.38 27.54 9.81
CA LYS A 281 -17.41 28.55 10.88
C LYS A 281 -16.05 29.23 11.08
N TYR A 282 -14.96 28.48 11.00
CA TYR A 282 -13.60 28.96 11.26
C TYR A 282 -12.71 29.06 10.02
N ALA A 283 -13.28 29.03 8.81
CA ALA A 283 -12.53 28.97 7.55
C ALA A 283 -11.38 29.99 7.45
N GLY A 284 -11.65 31.26 7.79
CA GLY A 284 -10.64 32.32 7.75
C GLY A 284 -9.50 32.09 8.74
N LEU A 285 -9.81 31.64 9.96
CA LEU A 285 -8.81 31.33 10.99
C LEU A 285 -8.00 30.10 10.63
N PHE A 286 -8.65 29.03 10.16
CA PHE A 286 -7.96 27.80 9.78
C PHE A 286 -7.04 28.03 8.58
N HIS A 287 -7.42 28.88 7.64
CA HIS A 287 -6.53 29.35 6.57
C HIS A 287 -5.33 30.13 7.13
N GLU A 288 -5.53 31.06 8.06
CA GLU A 288 -4.44 31.83 8.69
C GLU A 288 -3.45 30.92 9.45
N LEU A 289 -3.97 29.93 10.18
CA LEU A 289 -3.15 28.94 10.90
C LEU A 289 -2.54 27.88 9.97
N GLY A 290 -2.93 27.90 8.68
CA GLY A 290 -2.46 26.97 7.66
C GLY A 290 -2.90 25.52 7.88
N VAL A 291 -4.06 25.28 8.50
CA VAL A 291 -4.62 23.94 8.75
C VAL A 291 -4.68 23.13 7.46
N ASN A 292 -4.24 21.87 7.51
CA ASN A 292 -4.20 20.98 6.36
C ASN A 292 -4.78 19.61 6.74
N THR A 293 -6.04 19.37 6.35
CA THR A 293 -6.77 18.14 6.65
C THR A 293 -6.23 16.91 5.91
N LYS A 294 -5.38 17.09 4.88
CA LYS A 294 -4.61 15.98 4.29
C LYS A 294 -3.60 15.36 5.26
N ASN A 295 -3.24 16.08 6.33
CA ASN A 295 -2.45 15.56 7.45
C ASN A 295 -3.32 14.99 8.58
N GLY A 296 -4.64 14.99 8.41
CA GLY A 296 -5.65 14.57 9.37
C GLY A 296 -6.08 15.63 10.37
N PHE A 297 -7.14 15.31 11.12
CA PHE A 297 -7.74 16.23 12.10
C PHE A 297 -6.77 16.62 13.23
N GLY A 298 -5.77 15.80 13.52
CA GLY A 298 -4.71 16.11 14.49
C GLY A 298 -3.87 17.34 14.12
N ASP A 299 -3.77 17.67 12.82
CA ASP A 299 -3.08 18.88 12.33
C ASP A 299 -3.81 20.16 12.79
N LEU A 300 -5.15 20.17 12.69
CA LEU A 300 -5.99 21.24 13.22
C LEU A 300 -5.79 21.38 14.73
N LEU A 301 -5.90 20.27 15.47
CA LEU A 301 -5.75 20.26 16.93
C LEU A 301 -4.39 20.82 17.35
N THR A 302 -3.34 20.52 16.61
CA THR A 302 -1.99 21.04 16.88
C THR A 302 -1.90 22.55 16.61
N LYS A 303 -2.49 23.02 15.50
CA LYS A 303 -2.40 24.43 15.08
C LYS A 303 -3.22 25.39 15.93
N ILE A 304 -4.28 24.93 16.58
CA ILE A 304 -5.07 25.76 17.50
C ILE A 304 -4.48 25.86 18.91
N GLN A 305 -3.44 25.08 19.25
CA GLN A 305 -2.85 25.09 20.59
C GLN A 305 -2.31 26.48 20.96
N GLY A 306 -2.77 27.01 22.09
CA GLY A 306 -2.39 28.33 22.58
C GLY A 306 -3.10 29.50 21.89
N HIS A 307 -3.96 29.24 20.91
CA HIS A 307 -4.75 30.28 20.25
C HIS A 307 -5.86 30.82 21.18
N PRO A 308 -6.19 32.13 21.18
CA PRO A 308 -7.24 32.68 22.04
C PRO A 308 -8.62 32.02 21.88
N GLN A 309 -8.95 31.55 20.67
CA GLN A 309 -10.21 30.86 20.37
C GLN A 309 -10.18 29.35 20.61
N GLN A 310 -9.07 28.78 21.10
CA GLN A 310 -8.91 27.32 21.26
C GLN A 310 -10.09 26.68 22.01
N LYS A 311 -10.51 27.24 23.15
CA LYS A 311 -11.61 26.69 23.97
C LYS A 311 -12.97 26.72 23.27
N GLU A 312 -13.20 27.72 22.43
CA GLU A 312 -14.42 27.87 21.65
C GLU A 312 -14.46 26.79 20.55
N ILE A 313 -13.36 26.64 19.81
CA ILE A 313 -13.19 25.62 18.77
C ILE A 313 -13.34 24.22 19.38
N GLU A 314 -12.71 23.94 20.52
CA GLU A 314 -12.85 22.67 21.23
C GLU A 314 -14.29 22.38 21.70
N ALA A 315 -15.08 23.42 21.98
CA ALA A 315 -16.48 23.24 22.32
C ALA A 315 -17.32 22.86 21.09
N ASP A 316 -17.07 23.50 19.95
CA ASP A 316 -17.74 23.16 18.70
C ASP A 316 -17.34 21.77 18.20
N ILE A 317 -16.08 21.36 18.37
CA ILE A 317 -15.62 20.00 18.08
C ILE A 317 -16.44 18.97 18.89
N ARG A 318 -16.69 19.23 20.18
CA ARG A 318 -17.56 18.36 21.00
C ARG A 318 -19.00 18.34 20.50
N SER A 319 -19.51 19.47 20.02
CA SER A 319 -20.84 19.54 19.42
C SER A 319 -20.94 18.70 18.15
N VAL A 320 -19.92 18.73 17.28
CA VAL A 320 -19.86 17.89 16.07
C VAL A 320 -19.87 16.41 16.46
N TYR A 321 -19.03 15.99 17.40
CA TYR A 321 -19.04 14.59 17.86
C TYR A 321 -20.37 14.16 18.50
N ALA A 322 -21.13 15.08 19.09
CA ALA A 322 -22.44 14.78 19.65
C ALA A 322 -23.55 14.71 18.59
N SER A 323 -23.38 15.32 17.42
CA SER A 323 -24.37 15.36 16.34
C SER A 323 -24.10 14.34 15.22
N ARG A 324 -22.85 13.91 15.04
CA ARG A 324 -22.36 12.96 14.03
C ARG A 324 -22.30 11.51 14.57
N PRO A 325 -22.12 10.48 13.72
CA PRO A 325 -21.89 9.13 14.22
C PRO A 325 -20.60 9.06 15.04
N ASP A 326 -20.55 8.11 15.97
CA ASP A 326 -19.32 7.79 16.68
C ASP A 326 -18.23 7.33 15.69
N LEU A 327 -16.99 7.75 15.91
CA LEU A 327 -15.85 7.32 15.11
C LEU A 327 -15.18 6.09 15.74
N ALA A 328 -14.65 5.21 14.89
CA ALA A 328 -13.69 4.21 15.36
C ALA A 328 -12.46 4.88 16.00
N MET A 329 -11.94 4.28 17.06
CA MET A 329 -10.84 4.80 17.85
C MET A 329 -9.54 4.05 17.55
N VAL A 330 -8.46 4.82 17.39
CA VAL A 330 -7.08 4.31 17.39
C VAL A 330 -6.59 4.16 18.83
N ASN A 331 -6.92 5.14 19.68
CA ASN A 331 -6.64 5.11 21.12
C ASN A 331 -7.74 5.87 21.88
N SER A 332 -8.68 5.12 22.46
CA SER A 332 -9.82 5.67 23.20
C SER A 332 -9.39 6.48 24.44
N ASP A 333 -8.40 6.01 25.19
CA ASP A 333 -7.89 6.67 26.41
C ASP A 333 -7.33 8.08 26.14
N LYS A 334 -6.83 8.29 24.92
CA LYS A 334 -6.26 9.57 24.46
C LYS A 334 -7.20 10.35 23.54
N GLY A 335 -8.40 9.83 23.26
CA GLY A 335 -9.33 10.45 22.32
C GLY A 335 -8.86 10.45 20.87
N ILE A 336 -7.92 9.59 20.49
CA ILE A 336 -7.40 9.51 19.11
C ILE A 336 -8.36 8.67 18.26
N THR A 337 -9.07 9.35 17.37
CA THR A 337 -10.02 8.76 16.42
C THR A 337 -9.34 8.33 15.12
N ASN A 338 -10.05 7.56 14.31
CA ASN A 338 -9.67 7.17 12.95
C ASN A 338 -9.30 8.37 12.05
N LEU A 339 -9.88 9.55 12.31
CA LEU A 339 -9.66 10.76 11.50
C LEU A 339 -8.48 11.63 11.98
N HIS A 340 -7.78 11.24 13.06
CA HIS A 340 -6.68 12.05 13.60
C HIS A 340 -5.45 12.08 12.70
N VAL A 341 -4.98 10.90 12.23
CA VAL A 341 -3.75 10.78 11.44
C VAL A 341 -4.01 9.79 10.28
N PRO A 342 -3.76 10.18 9.01
CA PRO A 342 -4.07 9.36 7.85
C PRO A 342 -3.39 7.99 7.81
N SER A 343 -2.25 7.86 8.49
CA SER A 343 -1.45 6.63 8.51
C SER A 343 -1.77 5.68 9.67
N ASP A 344 -2.64 6.05 10.60
CA ASP A 344 -2.91 5.22 11.80
C ASP A 344 -3.78 4.00 11.47
N VAL A 345 -4.78 4.16 10.60
CA VAL A 345 -5.69 3.09 10.17
C VAL A 345 -5.40 2.70 8.73
N ILE A 346 -4.59 1.66 8.58
CA ILE A 346 -4.10 1.19 7.27
C ILE A 346 -4.97 0.02 6.81
N ILE A 347 -5.60 0.13 5.63
CA ILE A 347 -6.65 -0.79 5.14
C ILE A 347 -6.29 -2.28 5.22
N ASP A 348 -5.10 -2.66 4.76
CA ASP A 348 -4.63 -4.05 4.72
C ASP A 348 -4.46 -4.67 6.11
N ALA A 349 -4.14 -3.88 7.14
CA ALA A 349 -4.00 -4.36 8.53
C ALA A 349 -5.30 -4.19 9.35
N SER A 350 -5.99 -3.07 9.14
CA SER A 350 -7.20 -2.70 9.88
C SER A 350 -8.40 -3.56 9.49
N MET A 351 -8.63 -3.82 8.20
CA MET A 351 -9.77 -4.64 7.77
C MET A 351 -9.68 -6.09 8.27
N PRO A 352 -8.55 -6.80 8.17
CA PRO A 352 -8.45 -8.13 8.77
C PRO A 352 -8.58 -8.13 10.29
N SER A 353 -8.09 -7.08 10.97
CA SER A 353 -8.22 -6.94 12.42
C SER A 353 -9.68 -6.74 12.85
N MET A 354 -10.44 -5.91 12.11
CA MET A 354 -11.88 -5.75 12.28
C MET A 354 -12.62 -7.06 12.01
N ILE A 355 -12.32 -7.74 10.89
CA ILE A 355 -12.96 -9.02 10.53
C ILE A 355 -12.69 -10.10 11.57
N ARG A 356 -11.46 -10.21 12.07
CA ARG A 356 -11.07 -11.12 13.15
C ARG A 356 -11.79 -10.79 14.46
N SER A 357 -12.11 -9.53 14.71
CA SER A 357 -12.74 -9.03 15.93
C SER A 357 -14.25 -8.91 15.77
N SER A 358 -14.90 -9.95 15.22
CA SER A 358 -16.37 -10.00 15.05
C SER A 358 -16.95 -8.94 14.11
N GLY A 359 -16.14 -8.35 13.23
CA GLY A 359 -16.56 -7.21 12.40
C GLY A 359 -16.69 -5.91 13.19
N MET A 360 -16.02 -5.79 14.34
CA MET A 360 -16.15 -4.65 15.24
C MET A 360 -14.85 -3.85 15.33
N MET A 361 -14.98 -2.58 15.71
CA MET A 361 -13.87 -1.68 16.05
C MET A 361 -14.10 -1.05 17.43
N TRP A 362 -13.08 -0.41 17.98
CA TRP A 362 -13.15 0.23 19.29
C TRP A 362 -13.88 1.56 19.23
N ASN A 363 -14.86 1.77 20.12
CA ASN A 363 -15.55 3.04 20.29
C ASN A 363 -14.86 3.94 21.35
N ALA A 364 -15.41 5.13 21.59
CA ALA A 364 -14.87 6.09 22.56
C ALA A 364 -14.83 5.56 24.01
N ALA A 365 -15.67 4.58 24.36
CA ALA A 365 -15.66 3.94 25.68
C ALA A 365 -14.59 2.84 25.81
N GLY A 366 -13.84 2.53 24.75
CA GLY A 366 -12.88 1.43 24.75
C GLY A 366 -13.55 0.08 24.66
N GLU A 367 -14.72 0.00 24.01
CA GLU A 367 -15.49 -1.23 23.81
C GLU A 367 -15.61 -1.56 22.31
N LEU A 368 -15.75 -2.84 21.97
CA LEU A 368 -15.99 -3.26 20.60
C LEU A 368 -17.43 -2.97 20.18
N GLN A 369 -17.60 -2.32 19.03
CA GLN A 369 -18.89 -1.96 18.44
C GLN A 369 -18.88 -2.22 16.93
N GLU A 370 -20.05 -2.56 16.39
CA GLU A 370 -20.24 -2.74 14.95
C GLU A 370 -19.91 -1.47 14.18
N ALA A 371 -19.28 -1.62 13.01
CA ALA A 371 -18.73 -0.50 12.26
C ALA A 371 -19.09 -0.57 10.78
N LYS A 372 -19.28 0.60 10.19
CA LYS A 372 -19.27 0.84 8.75
C LYS A 372 -17.84 1.14 8.33
N ALA A 373 -17.24 0.24 7.56
CA ALA A 373 -15.90 0.35 7.02
C ALA A 373 -15.93 1.05 5.65
N VAL A 374 -15.69 2.35 5.64
CA VAL A 374 -15.65 3.17 4.43
C VAL A 374 -14.35 2.93 3.68
N ILE A 375 -14.49 2.42 2.45
CA ILE A 375 -13.43 2.20 1.47
C ILE A 375 -13.96 2.81 0.17
N PRO A 376 -13.65 4.07 -0.16
CA PRO A 376 -14.36 4.79 -1.22
C PRO A 376 -14.31 4.11 -2.59
N ASP A 377 -13.12 3.66 -3.02
CA ASP A 377 -12.94 3.05 -4.33
C ASP A 377 -13.33 1.57 -4.37
N ARG A 378 -14.06 1.17 -5.42
CA ARG A 378 -14.59 -0.20 -5.57
C ARG A 378 -13.58 -1.25 -6.01
N SER A 379 -12.41 -0.87 -6.51
CA SER A 379 -11.47 -1.82 -7.14
C SER A 379 -11.15 -3.02 -6.26
N TYR A 380 -11.15 -2.83 -4.93
CA TYR A 380 -10.74 -3.86 -3.97
C TYR A 380 -11.71 -4.02 -2.79
N SER A 381 -12.65 -3.10 -2.59
CA SER A 381 -13.52 -3.08 -1.41
C SER A 381 -14.42 -4.31 -1.30
N GLY A 382 -14.88 -4.82 -2.45
CA GLY A 382 -15.72 -6.02 -2.56
C GLY A 382 -15.11 -7.29 -1.97
N VAL A 383 -13.78 -7.40 -1.93
CA VAL A 383 -13.07 -8.53 -1.29
C VAL A 383 -13.36 -8.59 0.22
N TYR A 384 -13.30 -7.44 0.89
CA TYR A 384 -13.59 -7.37 2.31
C TYR A 384 -15.08 -7.55 2.59
N GLN A 385 -15.95 -6.97 1.77
CA GLN A 385 -17.40 -7.16 1.88
C GLN A 385 -17.76 -8.65 1.76
N ALA A 386 -17.25 -9.34 0.74
CA ALA A 386 -17.47 -10.78 0.55
C ALA A 386 -16.97 -11.61 1.75
N THR A 387 -15.85 -11.21 2.36
CA THR A 387 -15.33 -11.87 3.57
C THR A 387 -16.23 -11.64 4.79
N ILE A 388 -16.73 -10.42 4.97
CA ILE A 388 -17.69 -10.08 6.03
C ILE A 388 -18.98 -10.90 5.86
N ASP A 389 -19.56 -10.91 4.66
CA ASP A 389 -20.80 -11.64 4.37
C ASP A 389 -20.63 -13.14 4.56
N PHE A 390 -19.48 -13.69 4.14
CA PHE A 390 -19.15 -15.08 4.39
C PHE A 390 -19.14 -15.40 5.89
N CYS A 391 -18.51 -14.56 6.72
CA CYS A 391 -18.45 -14.75 8.16
C CYS A 391 -19.82 -14.60 8.85
N LYS A 392 -20.69 -13.68 8.39
CA LYS A 392 -22.07 -13.57 8.90
C LYS A 392 -22.88 -14.85 8.68
N VAL A 393 -22.70 -15.49 7.52
CA VAL A 393 -23.42 -16.73 7.18
C VAL A 393 -22.80 -17.96 7.84
N ASN A 394 -21.46 -18.01 7.93
CA ASN A 394 -20.73 -19.23 8.28
C ASN A 394 -20.12 -19.23 9.68
N GLY A 395 -20.19 -18.11 10.40
CA GLY A 395 -19.45 -17.89 11.63
C GLY A 395 -17.98 -17.53 11.37
N ALA A 396 -17.21 -17.36 12.45
CA ALA A 396 -15.78 -17.10 12.38
C ALA A 396 -15.02 -18.32 11.81
N PHE A 397 -13.89 -18.07 11.14
CA PHE A 397 -12.97 -19.14 10.74
C PHE A 397 -12.38 -19.86 11.95
N ASP A 398 -12.14 -21.16 11.81
CA ASP A 398 -11.47 -22.01 12.80
C ASP A 398 -10.00 -22.24 12.39
N PRO A 399 -9.01 -21.62 13.09
CA PRO A 399 -7.59 -21.79 12.76
C PRO A 399 -7.09 -23.24 12.86
N THR A 400 -7.80 -24.12 13.57
CA THR A 400 -7.39 -25.52 13.76
C THR A 400 -7.66 -26.38 12.53
N THR A 401 -8.69 -26.03 11.75
CA THR A 401 -9.16 -26.82 10.62
C THR A 401 -9.00 -26.11 9.28
N MET A 402 -9.06 -24.78 9.24
CA MET A 402 -9.08 -24.03 7.99
C MET A 402 -7.83 -24.28 7.12
N GLY A 403 -8.07 -24.24 5.80
CA GLY A 403 -7.03 -24.28 4.77
C GLY A 403 -6.16 -23.02 4.76
N SER A 404 -5.34 -22.89 3.73
CA SER A 404 -4.45 -21.76 3.52
C SER A 404 -4.64 -21.10 2.17
N ILE A 405 -4.55 -19.77 2.15
CA ILE A 405 -4.67 -18.98 0.92
C ILE A 405 -3.35 -18.24 0.67
N PRO A 406 -2.33 -18.91 0.10
CA PRO A 406 -1.09 -18.25 -0.32
C PRO A 406 -1.33 -17.27 -1.47
N ASN A 407 -0.36 -16.39 -1.73
CA ASN A 407 -0.44 -15.39 -2.78
C ASN A 407 0.76 -15.41 -3.73
N VAL A 408 0.46 -15.32 -5.02
CA VAL A 408 1.39 -15.00 -6.10
C VAL A 408 1.05 -13.61 -6.65
N GLY A 409 1.88 -12.62 -6.33
CA GLY A 409 1.57 -11.21 -6.57
C GLY A 409 2.43 -10.57 -7.64
N LEU A 410 1.78 -9.90 -8.60
CA LEU A 410 2.42 -9.05 -9.59
C LEU A 410 2.94 -7.78 -8.91
N MET A 411 4.26 -7.56 -8.94
CA MET A 411 4.83 -6.36 -8.29
C MET A 411 6.15 -5.89 -8.89
N ALA A 412 6.80 -6.69 -9.74
CA ALA A 412 8.10 -6.37 -10.29
C ALA A 412 8.08 -5.01 -11.02
N GLN A 413 9.15 -4.23 -10.85
CA GLN A 413 9.32 -2.94 -11.52
C GLN A 413 8.22 -1.90 -11.22
N LYS A 414 7.71 -1.89 -9.98
CA LYS A 414 6.65 -0.97 -9.50
C LYS A 414 5.36 -1.10 -10.32
N ALA A 415 4.92 -2.34 -10.54
CA ALA A 415 3.69 -2.60 -11.27
C ALA A 415 2.49 -1.86 -10.67
N GLU A 416 1.61 -1.35 -11.54
CA GLU A 416 0.28 -0.83 -11.21
C GLU A 416 0.34 0.39 -10.27
N GLU A 417 -0.55 0.50 -9.28
CA GLU A 417 -0.73 1.70 -8.45
C GLU A 417 0.53 2.10 -7.67
N TYR A 418 1.36 1.12 -7.28
CA TYR A 418 2.63 1.37 -6.59
C TYR A 418 3.67 2.11 -7.46
N GLY A 419 3.46 2.12 -8.78
CA GLY A 419 4.24 2.91 -9.74
C GLY A 419 3.60 4.25 -10.10
N SER A 420 2.39 4.55 -9.61
CA SER A 420 1.58 5.69 -10.08
C SER A 420 1.93 7.04 -9.45
N HIS A 421 2.65 7.07 -8.32
CA HIS A 421 2.78 8.28 -7.50
C HIS A 421 3.27 9.52 -8.24
N ASP A 422 4.17 9.35 -9.21
CA ASP A 422 4.74 10.44 -9.99
C ASP A 422 3.89 10.81 -11.22
N LYS A 423 2.71 10.20 -11.34
CA LYS A 423 1.68 10.31 -12.38
C LYS A 423 0.27 10.47 -11.77
N THR A 424 0.19 10.87 -10.50
CA THR A 424 -1.06 11.21 -9.82
C THR A 424 -1.11 12.71 -9.60
N PHE A 425 -2.22 13.35 -9.98
CA PHE A 425 -2.39 14.80 -9.93
C PHE A 425 -3.74 15.16 -9.35
N GLN A 426 -3.77 16.17 -8.49
CA GLN A 426 -5.01 16.84 -8.11
C GLN A 426 -5.25 17.98 -9.10
N MET A 427 -6.45 18.06 -9.66
CA MET A 427 -6.78 19.01 -10.71
C MET A 427 -7.25 20.34 -10.14
N ASP A 428 -6.72 21.46 -10.65
CA ASP A 428 -7.10 22.80 -10.21
C ASP A 428 -8.31 23.37 -10.96
N HIS A 429 -8.59 22.82 -12.15
CA HIS A 429 -9.61 23.30 -13.08
C HIS A 429 -10.26 22.12 -13.82
N ALA A 430 -11.49 22.32 -14.30
CA ALA A 430 -12.15 21.36 -15.17
C ALA A 430 -11.53 21.37 -16.58
N GLY A 431 -11.51 20.22 -17.24
CA GLY A 431 -10.93 20.03 -18.56
C GLY A 431 -10.77 18.56 -18.91
N VAL A 432 -9.75 18.25 -19.71
CA VAL A 432 -9.41 16.87 -20.11
C VAL A 432 -7.93 16.61 -19.88
N VAL A 433 -7.62 15.50 -19.20
CA VAL A 433 -6.25 14.99 -19.10
C VAL A 433 -6.02 13.96 -20.19
N GLN A 434 -4.99 14.17 -21.01
CA GLN A 434 -4.62 13.29 -22.12
C GLN A 434 -3.24 12.69 -21.89
N VAL A 435 -3.09 11.40 -22.23
CA VAL A 435 -1.80 10.74 -22.37
C VAL A 435 -1.45 10.75 -23.85
N VAL A 436 -0.42 11.49 -24.23
CA VAL A 436 0.00 11.67 -25.63
C VAL A 436 1.36 11.04 -25.87
N ASP A 437 1.55 10.38 -27.01
CA ASP A 437 2.84 9.82 -27.42
C ASP A 437 3.75 10.86 -28.10
N ASP A 438 4.95 10.45 -28.48
CA ASP A 438 5.94 11.31 -29.15
C ASP A 438 5.56 11.76 -30.56
N SER A 439 4.59 11.08 -31.19
CA SER A 439 3.99 11.52 -32.46
C SER A 439 2.89 12.56 -32.29
N GLY A 440 2.45 12.80 -31.04
CA GLY A 440 1.32 13.66 -30.70
C GLY A 440 -0.03 12.94 -30.75
N ALA A 441 -0.05 11.61 -30.88
CA ALA A 441 -1.29 10.85 -30.84
C ALA A 441 -1.77 10.70 -29.39
N VAL A 442 -3.07 10.91 -29.17
CA VAL A 442 -3.72 10.66 -27.87
C VAL A 442 -3.90 9.17 -27.70
N LEU A 443 -3.23 8.60 -26.71
CA LEU A 443 -3.34 7.18 -26.33
C LEU A 443 -4.59 6.94 -25.47
N MET A 444 -4.84 7.84 -24.52
CA MET A 444 -5.99 7.82 -23.61
C MET A 444 -6.34 9.25 -23.19
N GLU A 445 -7.60 9.46 -22.80
CA GLU A 445 -8.05 10.73 -22.25
C GLU A 445 -9.10 10.54 -21.16
N GLN A 446 -9.11 11.43 -20.18
CA GLN A 446 -10.08 11.45 -19.10
C GLN A 446 -10.65 12.86 -18.90
N PRO A 447 -11.98 13.04 -18.87
CA PRO A 447 -12.55 14.28 -18.38
C PRO A 447 -12.25 14.41 -16.87
N VAL A 448 -11.99 15.64 -16.44
CA VAL A 448 -11.73 15.96 -15.03
C VAL A 448 -12.43 17.25 -14.64
N GLU A 449 -12.83 17.34 -13.38
CA GLU A 449 -13.33 18.56 -12.75
C GLU A 449 -12.31 19.15 -11.78
N LYS A 450 -12.61 20.33 -11.23
CA LYS A 450 -11.77 20.93 -10.20
C LYS A 450 -11.81 20.06 -8.94
N GLY A 451 -10.65 19.77 -8.38
CA GLY A 451 -10.47 18.95 -7.18
C GLY A 451 -10.14 17.50 -7.50
N ASP A 452 -10.60 16.99 -8.64
CA ASP A 452 -10.48 15.58 -9.06
C ASP A 452 -9.05 15.05 -8.94
N ILE A 453 -8.94 13.76 -8.64
CA ILE A 453 -7.66 13.07 -8.60
C ILE A 453 -7.54 12.25 -9.87
N PHE A 454 -6.68 12.66 -10.78
CA PHE A 454 -6.28 11.85 -11.92
C PHE A 454 -5.10 10.94 -11.52
N ARG A 455 -5.08 9.70 -12.00
CA ARG A 455 -3.91 8.82 -11.93
C ARG A 455 -3.66 8.07 -13.23
N MET A 456 -2.40 7.74 -13.48
CA MET A 456 -1.98 6.79 -14.52
C MET A 456 -1.07 5.70 -13.91
N CYS A 457 -1.36 4.43 -14.21
CA CYS A 457 -0.50 3.30 -13.82
C CYS A 457 0.16 2.64 -15.04
N GLN A 458 1.11 1.75 -14.74
CA GLN A 458 1.91 1.03 -15.74
C GLN A 458 2.19 -0.39 -15.27
N VAL A 459 2.09 -1.37 -16.16
CA VAL A 459 2.64 -2.70 -15.92
C VAL A 459 3.30 -3.28 -17.16
N LYS A 460 4.58 -3.63 -17.02
CA LYS A 460 5.41 -4.12 -18.12
C LYS A 460 5.09 -5.58 -18.43
N ASP A 461 5.23 -5.94 -19.70
CA ASP A 461 4.90 -7.27 -20.19
C ASP A 461 5.75 -8.38 -19.55
N ALA A 462 7.05 -8.15 -19.39
CA ALA A 462 7.97 -9.13 -18.81
C ALA A 462 7.62 -9.49 -17.36
N PRO A 463 7.32 -8.53 -16.45
CA PRO A 463 6.69 -8.81 -15.16
C PRO A 463 5.42 -9.67 -15.21
N VAL A 464 4.49 -9.41 -16.14
CA VAL A 464 3.25 -10.20 -16.27
C VAL A 464 3.57 -11.64 -16.68
N ARG A 465 4.47 -11.84 -17.64
CA ARG A 465 4.89 -13.18 -18.08
C ARG A 465 5.57 -13.97 -16.96
N ASP A 466 6.44 -13.33 -16.19
CA ASP A 466 7.07 -13.95 -15.02
C ASP A 466 6.05 -14.30 -13.93
N TRP A 467 5.07 -13.43 -13.68
CA TRP A 467 4.00 -13.67 -12.72
C TRP A 467 3.13 -14.88 -13.09
N VAL A 468 2.74 -15.02 -14.37
CA VAL A 468 2.01 -16.21 -14.86
C VAL A 468 2.85 -17.48 -14.70
N LYS A 469 4.14 -17.43 -15.05
CA LYS A 469 5.08 -18.53 -14.85
C LYS A 469 5.18 -18.93 -13.38
N LEU A 470 5.27 -17.95 -12.47
CA LEU A 470 5.33 -18.19 -11.03
C LEU A 470 4.05 -18.87 -10.54
N ALA A 471 2.87 -18.41 -10.98
CA ALA A 471 1.59 -19.01 -10.62
C ALA A 471 1.51 -20.49 -11.03
N VAL A 472 1.87 -20.82 -12.28
CA VAL A 472 1.93 -22.20 -12.79
C VAL A 472 2.91 -23.05 -11.97
N ASN A 473 4.09 -22.50 -11.66
CA ASN A 473 5.10 -23.21 -10.87
C ASN A 473 4.59 -23.51 -9.46
N ARG A 474 3.94 -22.55 -8.80
CA ARG A 474 3.41 -22.74 -7.44
C ARG A 474 2.26 -23.75 -7.44
N ALA A 475 1.30 -23.62 -8.35
CA ALA A 475 0.18 -24.57 -8.50
C ALA A 475 0.69 -26.02 -8.67
N ARG A 476 1.70 -26.22 -9.53
CA ARG A 476 2.31 -27.53 -9.76
C ARG A 476 3.08 -28.05 -8.54
N GLN A 477 3.83 -27.19 -7.86
CA GLN A 477 4.65 -27.58 -6.72
C GLN A 477 3.83 -27.94 -5.47
N SER A 478 2.67 -27.31 -5.30
CA SER A 478 1.81 -27.54 -4.13
C SER A 478 0.57 -28.39 -4.42
N ASP A 479 0.34 -28.78 -5.68
CA ASP A 479 -0.88 -29.50 -6.12
C ASP A 479 -2.15 -28.79 -5.61
N THR A 480 -2.21 -27.48 -5.86
CA THR A 480 -3.25 -26.58 -5.33
C THR A 480 -3.86 -25.77 -6.47
N PRO A 481 -5.19 -25.62 -6.54
CA PRO A 481 -5.82 -24.72 -7.50
C PRO A 481 -5.27 -23.30 -7.37
N ALA A 482 -5.04 -22.64 -8.50
CA ALA A 482 -4.64 -21.25 -8.53
C ALA A 482 -5.67 -20.42 -9.29
N VAL A 483 -6.13 -19.35 -8.64
CA VAL A 483 -7.16 -18.45 -9.17
C VAL A 483 -6.50 -17.11 -9.44
N PHE A 484 -6.61 -16.62 -10.67
CA PHE A 484 -6.30 -15.25 -11.05
C PHE A 484 -7.49 -14.36 -10.68
N TRP A 485 -7.26 -13.35 -9.83
CA TRP A 485 -8.30 -12.45 -9.32
C TRP A 485 -8.30 -11.22 -10.20
N LEU A 486 -9.08 -11.27 -11.28
CA LEU A 486 -9.13 -10.25 -12.32
C LEU A 486 -10.60 -9.99 -12.67
N ASP A 487 -11.02 -8.74 -12.58
CA ASP A 487 -12.38 -8.31 -12.93
C ASP A 487 -12.46 -7.93 -14.40
N GLU A 488 -13.19 -8.68 -15.21
CA GLU A 488 -13.36 -8.37 -16.63
C GLU A 488 -14.03 -7.01 -16.90
N ASN A 489 -14.69 -6.42 -15.88
CA ASN A 489 -15.32 -5.10 -15.97
C ASN A 489 -14.33 -3.95 -15.72
N ARG A 490 -13.12 -4.24 -15.23
CA ARG A 490 -12.04 -3.26 -15.15
C ARG A 490 -11.22 -3.28 -16.44
N ALA A 491 -11.03 -2.12 -17.04
CA ALA A 491 -10.29 -2.02 -18.31
C ALA A 491 -8.86 -2.57 -18.18
N HIS A 492 -8.19 -2.31 -17.05
CA HIS A 492 -6.84 -2.83 -16.78
C HIS A 492 -6.81 -4.35 -16.65
N ASP A 493 -7.71 -4.91 -15.84
CA ASP A 493 -7.78 -6.35 -15.62
C ASP A 493 -8.17 -7.08 -16.91
N ALA A 494 -9.02 -6.51 -17.77
CA ALA A 494 -9.34 -7.07 -19.08
C ALA A 494 -8.09 -7.21 -19.99
N GLU A 495 -7.17 -6.23 -19.97
CA GLU A 495 -5.88 -6.33 -20.66
C GLU A 495 -4.96 -7.38 -20.02
N LEU A 496 -4.95 -7.50 -18.69
CA LEU A 496 -4.22 -8.56 -17.99
C LEU A 496 -4.78 -9.96 -18.33
N ILE A 497 -6.10 -10.14 -18.37
CA ILE A 497 -6.75 -11.42 -18.70
C ILE A 497 -6.28 -11.91 -20.08
N GLN A 498 -6.21 -11.03 -21.08
CA GLN A 498 -5.69 -11.36 -22.40
C GLN A 498 -4.24 -11.88 -22.33
N LYS A 499 -3.38 -11.22 -21.54
CA LYS A 499 -1.99 -11.66 -21.32
C LYS A 499 -1.90 -12.97 -20.55
N VAL A 500 -2.74 -13.18 -19.53
CA VAL A 500 -2.81 -14.44 -18.78
C VAL A 500 -3.13 -15.59 -19.71
N HIS A 501 -4.18 -15.47 -20.54
CA HIS A 501 -4.53 -16.50 -21.52
C HIS A 501 -3.38 -16.79 -22.49
N ARG A 502 -2.73 -15.74 -23.01
CA ARG A 502 -1.58 -15.87 -23.89
C ARG A 502 -0.43 -16.63 -23.23
N TYR A 503 -0.04 -16.25 -22.02
CA TYR A 503 1.14 -16.82 -21.36
C TYR A 503 0.90 -18.17 -20.70
N LEU A 504 -0.34 -18.50 -20.34
CA LEU A 504 -0.68 -19.87 -19.94
C LEU A 504 -0.46 -20.88 -21.08
N ALA A 505 -0.60 -20.47 -22.34
CA ALA A 505 -0.32 -21.32 -23.50
C ALA A 505 1.18 -21.67 -23.68
N ASP A 506 2.09 -20.90 -23.06
CA ASP A 506 3.53 -21.19 -23.07
C ASP A 506 3.92 -22.29 -22.05
N HIS A 507 2.96 -22.81 -21.28
CA HIS A 507 3.21 -23.72 -20.17
C HIS A 507 2.39 -25.01 -20.27
N ASP A 508 2.95 -26.11 -19.78
CA ASP A 508 2.18 -27.34 -19.59
C ASP A 508 1.24 -27.20 -18.39
N THR A 509 -0.02 -26.88 -18.66
CA THR A 509 -1.08 -26.73 -17.65
C THR A 509 -1.85 -28.04 -17.42
N THR A 510 -1.39 -29.15 -17.99
CA THR A 510 -2.05 -30.46 -17.86
C THR A 510 -2.11 -30.86 -16.37
N ARG A 511 -3.33 -31.16 -15.89
CA ARG A 511 -3.65 -31.50 -14.49
C ARG A 511 -3.56 -30.33 -13.48
N LEU A 512 -3.40 -29.09 -13.93
CA LEU A 512 -3.54 -27.93 -13.04
C LEU A 512 -4.98 -27.41 -13.07
N ASP A 513 -5.53 -27.03 -11.90
CA ASP A 513 -6.79 -26.27 -11.81
C ASP A 513 -6.43 -24.78 -11.77
N LEU A 514 -6.47 -24.14 -12.94
CA LEU A 514 -6.20 -22.72 -13.12
C LEU A 514 -7.48 -22.02 -13.55
N ARG A 515 -7.85 -20.95 -12.86
CA ARG A 515 -9.09 -20.20 -13.13
C ARG A 515 -8.81 -18.70 -13.16
N ILE A 516 -9.68 -17.97 -13.85
CA ILE A 516 -9.77 -16.52 -13.77
C ILE A 516 -11.16 -16.22 -13.22
N LEU A 517 -11.24 -15.47 -12.12
CA LEU A 517 -12.49 -15.07 -11.46
C LEU A 517 -12.38 -13.61 -11.04
N SER A 518 -13.52 -12.91 -10.95
CA SER A 518 -13.57 -11.57 -10.35
C SER A 518 -13.02 -11.61 -8.91
N PRO A 519 -12.48 -10.51 -8.36
CA PRO A 519 -11.99 -10.49 -6.98
C PRO A 519 -13.04 -10.95 -5.95
N VAL A 520 -14.32 -10.65 -6.17
CA VAL A 520 -15.42 -11.08 -5.30
C VAL A 520 -15.64 -12.59 -5.40
N ASP A 521 -15.80 -13.13 -6.61
CA ASP A 521 -16.04 -14.57 -6.81
C ASP A 521 -14.83 -15.41 -6.38
N ALA A 522 -13.63 -14.91 -6.64
CA ALA A 522 -12.39 -15.53 -6.21
C ALA A 522 -12.25 -15.57 -4.68
N THR A 523 -12.72 -14.51 -4.00
CA THR A 523 -12.80 -14.48 -2.54
C THR A 523 -13.75 -15.57 -2.06
N VAL A 524 -15.00 -15.58 -2.52
CA VAL A 524 -16.02 -16.56 -2.09
C VAL A 524 -15.52 -18.00 -2.29
N PHE A 525 -15.03 -18.32 -3.50
CA PHE A 525 -14.47 -19.63 -3.82
C PHE A 525 -13.32 -20.02 -2.88
N SER A 526 -12.43 -19.07 -2.57
CA SER A 526 -11.29 -19.33 -1.68
C SER A 526 -11.73 -19.54 -0.23
N LEU A 527 -12.69 -18.77 0.27
CA LEU A 527 -13.23 -18.88 1.63
C LEU A 527 -14.01 -20.18 1.84
N GLU A 528 -14.83 -20.60 0.88
CA GLU A 528 -15.53 -21.89 0.91
C GLU A 528 -14.55 -23.06 1.04
N ARG A 529 -13.50 -23.05 0.22
CA ARG A 529 -12.43 -24.06 0.27
C ARG A 529 -11.66 -24.00 1.58
N ALA A 530 -11.31 -22.80 2.05
CA ALA A 530 -10.59 -22.63 3.30
C ALA A 530 -11.39 -23.16 4.50
N LYS A 531 -12.71 -22.91 4.55
CA LYS A 531 -13.61 -23.48 5.56
C LYS A 531 -13.60 -25.01 5.54
N ASP A 532 -13.52 -25.61 4.36
CA ASP A 532 -13.40 -27.07 4.16
C ASP A 532 -11.98 -27.63 4.42
N GLY A 533 -11.05 -26.81 4.92
CA GLY A 533 -9.67 -27.23 5.17
C GLY A 533 -8.81 -27.38 3.92
N LYS A 534 -9.24 -26.83 2.78
CA LYS A 534 -8.54 -26.91 1.48
C LYS A 534 -7.84 -25.60 1.15
N ASP A 535 -6.71 -25.71 0.46
CA ASP A 535 -5.89 -24.57 0.08
C ASP A 535 -6.30 -24.01 -1.30
N THR A 536 -6.08 -22.71 -1.52
CA THR A 536 -6.30 -22.04 -2.82
C THR A 536 -5.23 -20.98 -3.03
N ILE A 537 -4.48 -21.02 -4.13
CA ILE A 537 -3.52 -19.97 -4.44
C ILE A 537 -4.27 -18.77 -5.03
N SER A 538 -4.14 -17.61 -4.39
CA SER A 538 -4.55 -16.32 -4.96
C SER A 538 -3.44 -15.81 -5.88
N VAL A 539 -3.78 -15.46 -7.12
CA VAL A 539 -2.85 -14.93 -8.11
C VAL A 539 -3.35 -13.54 -8.48
N THR A 540 -2.67 -12.50 -8.02
CA THR A 540 -3.26 -11.15 -7.99
C THR A 540 -2.32 -10.05 -8.48
N GLY A 541 -2.90 -8.89 -8.80
CA GLY A 541 -2.20 -7.62 -8.90
C GLY A 541 -1.54 -7.19 -7.58
N ASN A 542 -0.84 -6.06 -7.63
CA ASN A 542 0.05 -5.54 -6.61
C ASN A 542 -0.70 -5.10 -5.34
N VAL A 543 -1.83 -4.40 -5.49
CA VAL A 543 -2.65 -3.96 -4.35
C VAL A 543 -3.29 -5.16 -3.63
N LEU A 544 -3.93 -6.06 -4.38
CA LEU A 544 -4.50 -7.28 -3.79
C LEU A 544 -3.42 -8.19 -3.19
N ARG A 545 -2.20 -8.25 -3.73
CA ARG A 545 -1.10 -8.95 -3.06
C ARG A 545 -0.90 -8.40 -1.66
N ASP A 546 -0.84 -7.07 -1.52
CA ASP A 546 -0.73 -6.44 -0.22
C ASP A 546 -1.87 -6.87 0.70
N TYR A 547 -3.12 -6.68 0.25
CA TYR A 547 -4.31 -6.86 1.07
C TYR A 547 -4.50 -8.32 1.50
N LEU A 548 -4.35 -9.27 0.57
CA LEU A 548 -4.59 -10.68 0.84
C LEU A 548 -3.48 -11.31 1.68
N THR A 549 -2.26 -10.77 1.59
CA THR A 549 -1.13 -11.26 2.39
C THR A 549 -1.11 -10.73 3.83
N ASP A 550 -2.04 -9.84 4.17
CA ASP A 550 -2.40 -9.54 5.55
C ASP A 550 -3.71 -10.21 5.96
N LEU A 551 -4.74 -10.16 5.11
CA LEU A 551 -6.06 -10.75 5.38
C LEU A 551 -5.97 -12.21 5.79
N PHE A 552 -5.46 -13.07 4.92
CA PHE A 552 -5.48 -14.50 5.20
C PHE A 552 -4.52 -14.90 6.32
N PRO A 553 -3.28 -14.40 6.40
CA PRO A 553 -2.41 -14.72 7.53
C PRO A 553 -2.95 -14.27 8.89
N ILE A 554 -3.63 -13.13 8.98
CA ILE A 554 -4.27 -12.69 10.23
C ILE A 554 -5.39 -13.65 10.63
N LEU A 555 -6.21 -14.11 9.69
CA LEU A 555 -7.26 -15.09 9.97
C LEU A 555 -6.67 -16.48 10.29
N GLU A 556 -5.64 -16.91 9.57
CA GLU A 556 -5.07 -18.25 9.63
C GLU A 556 -4.11 -18.51 10.78
N VAL A 557 -3.24 -17.54 11.09
CA VAL A 557 -2.14 -17.69 12.06
C VAL A 557 -2.05 -16.52 13.04
N GLY A 558 -3.03 -15.60 13.01
CA GLY A 558 -3.20 -14.51 13.96
C GLY A 558 -2.29 -13.30 13.71
N THR A 559 -1.43 -13.36 12.69
CA THR A 559 -0.46 -12.30 12.35
C THR A 559 0.13 -12.51 10.96
N SER A 560 0.38 -11.43 10.23
CA SER A 560 1.11 -11.43 8.95
C SER A 560 2.64 -11.37 9.11
N ALA A 561 3.15 -11.26 10.34
CA ALA A 561 4.59 -11.19 10.61
C ALA A 561 5.33 -12.54 10.47
N LYS A 562 4.61 -13.67 10.40
CA LYS A 562 5.18 -15.04 10.41
C LYS A 562 5.07 -15.72 9.06
N MET A 563 5.50 -15.03 8.00
CA MET A 563 5.29 -15.43 6.61
C MET A 563 6.61 -15.74 5.90
N LEU A 564 6.57 -16.64 4.91
CA LEU A 564 7.60 -16.67 3.88
C LEU A 564 7.25 -15.59 2.86
N SER A 565 8.18 -14.67 2.59
CA SER A 565 8.04 -13.65 1.56
C SER A 565 9.25 -13.78 0.61
N ILE A 566 9.06 -14.55 -0.45
CA ILE A 566 10.09 -14.89 -1.42
C ILE A 566 9.84 -14.06 -2.68
N VAL A 567 10.91 -13.46 -3.20
CA VAL A 567 10.89 -12.73 -4.47
C VAL A 567 11.89 -13.40 -5.41
N PRO A 568 11.42 -14.31 -6.28
CA PRO A 568 12.24 -14.83 -7.36
C PRO A 568 12.58 -13.67 -8.29
N LEU A 569 13.85 -13.25 -8.31
CA LEU A 569 14.28 -12.13 -9.14
C LEU A 569 14.23 -12.56 -10.60
N MET A 570 13.76 -11.68 -11.48
CA MET A 570 13.48 -12.02 -12.89
C MET A 570 14.73 -12.57 -13.63
N ASN A 571 15.92 -12.17 -13.19
CA ASN A 571 17.20 -12.58 -13.77
C ASN A 571 17.83 -13.82 -13.07
N GLY A 572 17.08 -14.53 -12.23
CA GLY A 572 17.46 -15.84 -11.68
C GLY A 572 17.96 -15.83 -10.23
N GLY A 573 18.22 -14.67 -9.65
CA GLY A 573 18.58 -14.52 -8.24
C GLY A 573 17.37 -14.66 -7.30
N GLY A 574 17.61 -14.50 -6.00
CA GLY A 574 16.57 -14.54 -4.97
C GLY A 574 16.68 -13.41 -3.94
N LEU A 575 15.54 -12.81 -3.63
CA LEU A 575 15.35 -11.91 -2.51
C LEU A 575 14.40 -12.57 -1.50
N PHE A 576 14.78 -12.54 -0.23
CA PHE A 576 14.06 -13.18 0.87
C PHE A 576 13.74 -12.12 1.94
N GLU A 577 12.50 -11.66 1.96
CA GLU A 577 12.03 -10.71 2.96
C GLU A 577 11.65 -11.44 4.25
N THR A 578 12.22 -11.04 5.39
CA THR A 578 11.99 -11.75 6.67
C THR A 578 10.68 -11.35 7.35
N GLY A 579 10.01 -10.30 6.87
CA GLY A 579 8.75 -9.80 7.40
C GLY A 579 8.11 -8.76 6.47
N ALA A 580 6.80 -8.59 6.59
CA ALA A 580 6.01 -7.65 5.77
C ALA A 580 5.76 -6.28 6.44
N GLY A 581 5.93 -6.19 7.77
CA GLY A 581 5.67 -4.98 8.56
C GLY A 581 6.83 -3.97 8.61
N GLY A 582 6.71 -3.00 9.52
CA GLY A 582 7.74 -2.01 9.83
C GLY A 582 8.91 -2.59 10.64
N SER A 583 9.78 -1.72 11.16
CA SER A 583 10.98 -2.09 11.95
C SER A 583 10.72 -2.33 13.44
N ALA A 584 9.47 -2.66 13.80
CA ALA A 584 9.08 -3.39 15.01
C ALA A 584 7.71 -4.06 14.77
#